data_AF-A0A127SUP0-F1
#
_entry.id   AF-A0A127SUP0-F1
#
_cell.length_a   1.000
_cell.length_b   1.000
_cell.length_c   1.000
_cell.angle_alpha   90.00
_cell.angle_beta   90.00
_cell.angle_gamma   90.00
#
_symmetry.space_group_name_H-M   'P 1'
#
loop_
_entity.id
_entity.type
_entity.pdbx_description
1 polymer ?
#
loop_
_entity_poly.entity_id
_entity_poly.type
_entity_poly.pdbx_seq_one_letter_code
_entity_poly.pdbx_strand_id
1 'polypeptide(L)' 'MCVIAFHSLEDRIVKQTFRTMQHPCVCPPSFPVCVCGKKPLGRALTGKPITASKEELERNPRSRSATLRVFEREVEK' A
#
# COMPACT_ATOMS: atom_id res chain seq x y z
N MET A 1 -3.18 1.91 9.06
CA MET A 1 -2.80 0.48 8.92
C MET A 1 -1.36 0.40 8.45
N CYS A 2 -0.53 -0.40 9.12
CA CYS A 2 0.87 -0.60 8.79
C CYS A 2 1.12 -2.10 8.55
N VAL A 3 1.84 -2.45 7.48
CA VAL A 3 2.15 -3.84 7.13
C VAL A 3 3.63 -3.98 6.83
N ILE A 4 4.27 -4.98 7.44
CA ILE A 4 5.66 -5.37 7.17
C ILE A 4 5.63 -6.69 6.39
N ALA A 5 6.25 -6.69 5.23
CA ALA A 5 6.41 -7.86 4.37
C ALA A 5 7.89 -8.26 4.30
N PHE A 6 8.18 -9.56 4.31
CA PHE A 6 9.56 -10.08 4.25
C PHE A 6 9.92 -10.65 2.88
N HIS A 7 8.92 -10.85 2.02
CA HIS A 7 9.14 -11.37 0.68
C HIS A 7 8.41 -10.55 -0.39
N SER A 8 8.96 -10.58 -1.61
CA SER A 8 8.49 -9.74 -2.72
C SER A 8 7.04 -10.01 -3.13
N LEU A 9 6.56 -11.25 -2.98
CA LEU A 9 5.15 -11.61 -3.23
C LEU A 9 4.19 -10.94 -2.23
N GLU A 10 4.53 -10.91 -0.94
CA GLU A 10 3.75 -10.23 0.10
C GLU A 10 3.71 -8.74 -0.19
N ASP A 11 4.87 -8.11 -0.42
CA ASP A 11 4.95 -6.67 -0.73
C ASP A 11 4.10 -6.31 -1.95
N ARG A 12 4.13 -7.16 -2.98
CA ARG A 12 3.31 -6.98 -4.20
C ARG A 12 1.82 -7.05 -3.89
N ILE A 13 1.38 -8.02 -3.07
CA ILE A 13 -0.02 -8.15 -2.66
C ILE A 13 -0.45 -6.91 -1.87
N VAL A 14 0.34 -6.48 -0.88
CA VAL A 14 0.04 -5.29 -0.06
C VAL A 14 -0.05 -4.04 -0.94
N LYS A 15 0.93 -3.84 -1.84
CA LYS A 15 0.94 -2.72 -2.79
C LYS A 15 -0.32 -2.71 -3.66
N GLN A 16 -0.70 -3.85 -4.22
CA GLN A 16 -1.86 -3.94 -5.10
C GLN A 16 -3.16 -3.70 -4.32
N THR A 17 -3.29 -4.27 -3.13
CA THR A 17 -4.44 -4.04 -2.24
C THR A 17 -4.57 -2.56 -1.89
N PHE A 18 -3.49 -1.88 -1.51
CA PHE A 18 -3.53 -0.45 -1.18
C PHE A 18 -3.93 0.38 -2.40
N ARG A 19 -3.42 0.06 -3.59
CA ARG A 19 -3.78 0.73 -4.84
C ARG A 19 -5.26 0.56 -5.18
N THR A 20 -5.79 -0.66 -5.01
CA THR A 20 -7.22 -0.94 -5.23
C THR A 20 -8.10 -0.22 -4.21
N MET A 21 -7.67 -0.11 -2.95
CA MET A 21 -8.41 0.62 -1.91
C MET A 21 -8.41 2.14 -2.16
N GLN A 22 -7.32 2.68 -2.70
CA GLN A 22 -7.20 4.09 -3.06
C GLN A 22 -7.94 4.41 -4.38
N HIS A 23 -7.96 3.48 -5.33
CA HIS A 23 -8.64 3.62 -6.62
C HIS A 23 -9.60 2.44 -6.87
N PRO A 24 -10.75 2.40 -6.20
CA PRO A 24 -11.65 1.25 -6.26
C PRO A 24 -12.53 1.21 -7.50
N CYS A 25 -12.48 2.25 -8.34
CA CYS A 25 -13.27 2.33 -9.57
C CYS A 25 -12.97 1.16 -10.49
N VAL A 26 -14.03 0.51 -10.98
CA VAL A 26 -13.95 -0.62 -11.93
C VAL A 26 -14.56 -0.28 -13.29
N CYS A 27 -15.00 0.97 -13.49
CA CYS A 27 -15.56 1.41 -14.76
C CYS A 27 -14.48 1.37 -15.86
N PRO A 28 -14.85 1.03 -17.11
CA PRO A 28 -13.93 1.11 -18.24
C PRO A 28 -13.39 2.54 -18.42
N PRO A 29 -12.12 2.72 -18.85
CA PRO A 29 -11.57 4.05 -19.14
C PRO A 29 -12.31 4.81 -20.24
N SER A 30 -13.06 4.11 -21.10
CA SER A 30 -13.88 4.70 -22.16
C SER A 30 -15.19 5.33 -21.67
N PHE A 31 -15.56 5.11 -20.40
CA PHE A 31 -16.77 5.72 -19.84
C PHE A 31 -16.49 7.17 -19.42
N PRO A 32 -17.34 8.13 -19.84
CA PRO A 32 -17.12 9.55 -19.54
C PRO A 32 -17.37 9.91 -18.06
N VAL A 33 -18.17 9.11 -17.34
CA VAL A 33 -18.50 9.32 -15.93
C VAL A 33 -18.50 8.00 -15.18
N CYS A 34 -18.07 8.05 -13.91
CA CYS A 34 -18.08 6.89 -13.02
C CYS A 34 -19.51 6.55 -12.62
N VAL A 35 -19.91 5.29 -12.85
CA VAL A 35 -21.24 4.76 -12.47
C VAL A 35 -21.15 3.69 -11.37
N CYS A 36 -19.96 3.23 -11.01
CA CYS A 36 -19.81 2.14 -10.04
C CYS A 36 -20.01 2.57 -8.57
N GLY A 37 -20.09 3.87 -8.29
CA GLY A 37 -20.37 4.42 -6.96
C GLY A 37 -19.32 4.13 -5.89
N LYS A 38 -18.19 3.50 -6.24
CA LYS A 38 -17.13 3.14 -5.30
C LYS A 38 -16.33 4.37 -4.89
N LYS A 39 -16.22 4.59 -3.59
CA LYS A 39 -15.43 5.68 -3.00
C LYS A 39 -14.07 5.15 -2.52
N PRO A 40 -12.98 5.92 -2.70
CA PRO A 40 -11.69 5.62 -2.07
C PRO A 40 -11.84 5.39 -0.57
N LEU A 41 -11.15 4.38 -0.04
CA LEU A 41 -11.16 4.07 1.39
C LEU A 41 -10.10 4.89 2.17
N GLY A 42 -9.23 5.59 1.46
CA GLY A 42 -8.11 6.32 2.04
C GLY A 42 -6.93 6.36 1.07
N ARG A 43 -5.73 6.59 1.61
CA ARG A 43 -4.51 6.81 0.82
C ARG A 43 -3.32 6.04 1.37
N ALA A 44 -2.47 5.56 0.46
CA ALA A 44 -1.15 5.08 0.84
C ALA A 44 -0.25 6.28 1.17
N LEU A 45 0.36 6.29 2.35
CA LEU A 45 1.27 7.37 2.76
C LEU A 45 2.66 7.24 2.11
N THR A 46 3.03 6.03 1.72
CA THR A 46 4.37 5.70 1.22
C THR A 46 4.29 5.23 -0.24
N GLY A 47 4.87 5.99 -1.17
CA GLY A 47 4.95 5.57 -2.58
C GLY A 47 5.93 4.41 -2.81
N LYS A 48 7.11 4.49 -2.19
CA LYS A 48 8.11 3.40 -2.11
C LYS A 48 7.99 2.72 -0.75
N PRO A 49 8.25 1.39 -0.65
CA PRO A 49 8.30 0.73 0.65
C PRO A 49 9.44 1.33 1.49
N ILE A 50 9.23 1.44 2.80
CA ILE A 50 10.28 1.82 3.75
C ILE A 50 11.11 0.56 4.03
N THR A 51 12.43 0.66 3.89
CA THR A 51 13.38 -0.44 4.15
C THR A 51 14.18 -0.17 5.42
N ALA A 52 14.72 -1.22 6.02
CA ALA A 52 15.59 -1.12 7.18
C ALA A 52 16.82 -0.22 6.92
N SER A 53 17.25 0.52 7.95
CA SER A 53 18.46 1.35 7.89
C SER A 53 19.73 0.51 8.00
N LYS A 54 20.91 1.08 7.71
CA LYS A 54 22.18 0.34 7.82
C LYS A 54 22.44 -0.13 9.26
N GLU A 55 22.16 0.73 10.23
CA GLU A 55 22.31 0.46 11.66
C GLU A 55 21.38 -0.69 12.10
N GLU A 56 20.15 -0.72 11.56
CA GLU A 56 19.21 -1.80 11.84
C GLU A 56 19.67 -3.12 11.23
N LEU A 57 20.27 -3.11 10.03
CA LEU A 57 20.79 -4.32 9.40
C LEU A 57 21.98 -4.92 10.13
N GLU A 58 22.83 -4.08 10.73
CA GLU A 58 23.94 -4.53 11.58
C GLU A 58 23.43 -5.16 12.87
N ARG A 59 22.43 -4.56 13.50
CA ARG A 59 21.83 -5.08 14.74
C ARG A 59 20.90 -6.27 14.52
N ASN A 60 20.22 -6.31 13.38
CA ASN A 60 19.24 -7.32 13.02
C ASN A 60 19.34 -7.68 11.52
N PRO A 61 20.19 -8.66 11.16
CA PRO A 61 20.33 -9.12 9.78
C PRO A 61 19.03 -9.64 9.15
N ARG A 62 18.05 -10.07 9.95
CA ARG A 62 16.75 -10.56 9.45
C ARG A 62 15.87 -9.43 8.88
N SER A 63 16.14 -8.16 9.24
CA SER A 63 15.44 -7.00 8.68
C SER A 63 15.82 -6.71 7.22
N ARG A 64 16.83 -7.38 6.64
CA ARG A 64 17.31 -7.16 5.27
C ARG A 64 16.21 -7.19 4.21
N SER A 65 15.25 -8.09 4.35
CA SER A 65 14.17 -8.26 3.39
C SER A 65 12.86 -7.59 3.82
N ALA A 66 12.86 -6.92 4.98
CA ALA A 66 11.67 -6.28 5.52
C ALA A 66 11.33 -5.02 4.73
N THR A 67 10.06 -4.93 4.33
CA THR A 67 9.49 -3.78 3.62
C THR A 67 8.24 -3.32 4.36
N LEU A 68 8.20 -2.05 4.74
CA LEU A 68 7.08 -1.44 5.45
C LEU A 68 6.25 -0.59 4.48
N ARG A 69 4.93 -0.79 4.51
CA ARG A 69 3.95 0.06 3.83
C ARG A 69 2.88 0.55 4.80
N VAL A 70 2.46 1.80 4.61
CA VAL A 70 1.45 2.44 5.46
C VAL A 70 0.27 2.93 4.63
N PHE A 71 -0.93 2.61 5.09
CA PHE A 71 -2.20 3.06 4.54
C PHE A 71 -3.00 3.79 5.61
N GLU A 72 -3.39 5.02 5.31
CA GLU A 72 -4.26 5.85 6.15
C GLU A 72 -5.68 5.74 5.63
N ARG A 73 -6.62 5.40 6.51
CA ARG A 73 -8.06 5.39 6.19
C ARG A 73 -8.59 6.80 6.40
N GLU A 74 -9.17 7.39 5.38
CA GLU A 74 -9.90 8.65 5.51
C GLU A 74 -11.33 8.29 5.93
N VAL A 75 -11.71 8.69 7.14
CA VAL A 75 -13.07 8.55 7.65
C VAL A 75 -13.69 9.94 7.56
N GLU A 76 -14.65 10.13 6.67
CA GLU A 76 -15.50 11.34 6.70
C GLU A 76 -16.15 11.39 8.09
N LYS A 77 -15.87 12.47 8.85
CA LYS A 77 -16.45 12.73 10.17
C LYS A 77 -17.88 13.22 10.06
#